data_AF-A0A151B2R2-F1
#
_entry.id   AF-A0A151B2R2-F1
#
_cell.length_a   1.000
_cell.length_b   1.000
_cell.length_c   1.000
_cell.angle_alpha   90.00
_cell.angle_beta   90.00
_cell.angle_gamma   90.00
#
_symmetry.space_group_name_H-M   'P 1'
#
loop_
_entity.id
_entity.type
_entity.pdbx_description
1 polymer ?
#
loop_
_entity_poly.entity_id
_entity_poly.type
_entity_poly.pdbx_seq_one_letter_code
_entity_poly.pdbx_strand_id
1 'polypeptide(L)'
;MKILFEYDEKEYLPISTISVIGDFNDYNPEKGNMVKDNNTWKLSYDIEPGEHRYKFLINGNLKLNDPMANIYLPDENEELWSTIMINDKNERLYNNAQYTVHIDKYNITSVINDDLNAINKKNFNIFLDEKVVTRFDFTNVTGLHTVTVAWYTPKGELFQTTDNNLFKPSEEDKPIRMWFWMDLKNNTQKYPYGTWKIKLFIDGEFILEDQFNLSEANAYSSKGKILY
;
A
#
# COMPACT_ATOMS: atom_id res chain seq x y z
N MET A 1 0.97 22.86 -19.15
CA MET A 1 1.70 21.77 -19.82
C MET A 1 0.78 20.55 -19.89
N LYS A 2 0.69 19.89 -21.05
CA LYS A 2 -0.07 18.63 -21.15
C LYS A 2 0.71 17.49 -20.51
N ILE A 3 0.15 16.87 -19.49
CA ILE A 3 0.71 15.70 -18.79
C ILE A 3 -0.11 14.47 -19.13
N LEU A 4 0.57 13.36 -19.42
CA LEU A 4 -0.02 12.05 -19.57
C LEU A 4 0.22 11.25 -18.29
N PHE A 5 -0.86 10.87 -17.62
CA PHE A 5 -0.85 9.91 -16.52
C PHE A 5 -1.07 8.51 -17.09
N GLU A 6 -0.23 7.56 -16.68
CA GLU A 6 -0.29 6.18 -17.11
C GLU A 6 -0.23 5.25 -15.88
N TYR A 7 -0.99 4.16 -15.92
CA TYR A 7 -0.90 3.09 -14.93
C TYR A 7 -1.00 1.74 -15.62
N ASP A 8 0.03 0.92 -15.49
CA ASP A 8 0.03 -0.42 -16.07
C ASP A 8 -0.74 -1.40 -15.18
N GLU A 9 -1.76 -2.02 -15.73
CA GLU A 9 -2.51 -3.08 -15.07
C GLU A 9 -1.66 -4.34 -14.95
N LYS A 10 -1.64 -4.92 -13.76
CA LYS A 10 -0.90 -6.14 -13.44
C LYS A 10 -1.84 -7.16 -12.82
N GLU A 11 -1.56 -8.44 -13.04
CA GLU A 11 -2.42 -9.55 -12.59
C GLU A 11 -2.66 -9.57 -11.07
N TYR A 12 -1.69 -9.08 -10.28
CA TYR A 12 -1.81 -9.05 -8.83
C TYR A 12 -2.89 -8.08 -8.34
N LEU A 13 -3.32 -7.09 -9.12
CA LEU A 13 -4.32 -6.10 -8.73
C LEU A 13 -5.36 -5.94 -9.86
N PRO A 14 -6.48 -6.69 -9.80
CA PRO A 14 -7.56 -6.53 -10.76
C PRO A 14 -8.16 -5.12 -10.69
N ILE A 15 -8.21 -4.41 -11.82
CA ILE A 15 -8.72 -3.04 -11.90
C ILE A 15 -10.02 -3.03 -12.71
N SER A 16 -11.09 -2.59 -12.08
CA SER A 16 -12.38 -2.28 -12.72
C SER A 16 -12.47 -0.82 -13.13
N THR A 17 -11.97 0.07 -12.27
CA THR A 17 -11.88 1.51 -12.53
C THR A 17 -10.62 2.09 -11.91
N ILE A 18 -10.07 3.12 -12.53
CA ILE A 18 -9.00 3.92 -11.95
C ILE A 18 -9.21 5.39 -12.35
N SER A 19 -9.02 6.26 -11.38
CA SER A 19 -9.08 7.69 -11.56
C SER A 19 -7.79 8.32 -11.03
N VAL A 20 -7.24 9.31 -11.74
CA VAL A 20 -6.23 10.19 -11.15
C VAL A 20 -6.93 11.29 -10.36
N ILE A 21 -6.56 11.46 -9.09
CA ILE A 21 -7.07 12.52 -8.23
C ILE A 21 -5.93 13.45 -7.84
N GLY A 22 -6.12 14.75 -7.99
CA GLY A 22 -5.10 15.75 -7.66
C GLY A 22 -5.67 17.15 -7.59
N ASP A 23 -4.86 18.13 -7.20
CA ASP A 23 -5.31 19.53 -7.09
C ASP A 23 -5.91 20.08 -8.39
N PHE A 24 -5.35 19.74 -9.55
CA PHE A 24 -5.79 20.18 -10.87
C PHE A 24 -7.21 19.73 -11.24
N ASN A 25 -7.78 18.76 -10.50
CA ASN A 25 -9.17 18.33 -10.66
C ASN A 25 -9.98 18.37 -9.34
N ASP A 26 -9.54 19.16 -8.36
CA ASP A 26 -10.14 19.26 -7.02
C ASP A 26 -10.26 17.91 -6.30
N TYR A 27 -9.33 16.99 -6.59
CA TYR A 27 -9.36 15.60 -6.11
C TYR A 27 -10.65 14.83 -6.47
N ASN A 28 -11.35 15.25 -7.53
CA ASN A 28 -12.62 14.64 -7.93
C ASN A 28 -12.38 13.42 -8.85
N PRO A 29 -12.72 12.18 -8.40
CA PRO A 29 -12.51 10.98 -9.21
C PRO A 29 -13.29 10.96 -10.53
N GLU A 30 -14.48 11.58 -10.56
CA GLU A 30 -15.32 11.62 -11.75
C GLU A 30 -14.69 12.45 -12.88
N LYS A 31 -13.94 13.50 -12.52
CA LYS A 31 -13.14 14.32 -13.43
C LYS A 31 -11.80 13.66 -13.82
N GLY A 32 -11.39 12.63 -13.07
CA GLY A 32 -10.10 11.96 -13.19
C GLY A 32 -10.14 10.58 -13.84
N ASN A 33 -11.30 10.13 -14.33
CA ASN A 33 -11.47 8.78 -14.89
C ASN A 33 -10.49 8.50 -16.04
N MET A 34 -9.71 7.43 -15.90
CA MET A 34 -8.75 7.01 -16.92
C MET A 34 -9.40 6.02 -17.88
N VAL A 35 -8.90 5.99 -19.11
CA VAL A 35 -9.37 5.06 -20.15
C VAL A 35 -8.35 3.94 -20.31
N LYS A 36 -8.82 2.69 -20.28
CA LYS A 36 -7.99 1.53 -20.53
C LYS A 36 -7.66 1.41 -22.03
N ASP A 37 -6.39 1.36 -22.34
CA ASP A 37 -5.82 1.09 -23.65
C ASP A 37 -4.87 -0.11 -23.54
N ASN A 38 -5.32 -1.27 -24.01
CA ASN A 38 -4.68 -2.57 -23.76
C ASN A 38 -4.51 -2.85 -22.25
N ASN A 39 -3.27 -2.91 -21.76
CA ASN A 39 -2.93 -3.14 -20.36
C ASN A 39 -2.54 -1.86 -19.62
N THR A 40 -2.76 -0.68 -20.20
CA THR A 40 -2.37 0.60 -19.60
C THR A 40 -3.58 1.51 -19.50
N TRP A 41 -3.82 2.05 -18.31
CA TRP A 41 -4.83 3.08 -18.07
C TRP A 41 -4.22 4.45 -18.30
N LYS A 42 -4.92 5.33 -19.03
CA LYS A 42 -4.37 6.62 -19.45
C LYS A 42 -5.35 7.76 -19.22
N LEU A 43 -4.83 8.92 -18.81
CA LEU A 43 -5.53 10.21 -18.87
C LEU A 43 -4.54 11.32 -19.21
N SER A 44 -4.93 12.22 -20.10
CA SER A 44 -4.18 13.45 -20.31
C SER A 44 -4.88 14.62 -19.63
N TYR A 45 -4.10 15.48 -18.98
CA TYR A 45 -4.60 16.71 -18.35
C TYR A 45 -3.67 17.89 -18.64
N ASP A 46 -4.24 19.08 -18.81
CA ASP A 46 -3.46 20.31 -18.91
C ASP A 46 -3.24 20.88 -17.51
N ILE A 47 -1.98 20.93 -17.07
CA ILE A 47 -1.58 21.34 -15.73
C ILE A 47 -0.80 22.64 -15.81
N GLU A 48 -1.18 23.62 -15.00
CA GLU A 48 -0.52 24.94 -14.95
C GLU A 48 0.89 24.87 -14.32
N PRO A 49 1.71 25.93 -14.44
CA PRO A 49 2.91 26.06 -13.63
C PRO A 49 2.62 25.99 -12.12
N GLY A 50 3.40 25.21 -11.38
CA GLY A 50 3.21 25.02 -9.95
C GLY A 50 3.67 23.65 -9.42
N GLU A 51 3.39 23.44 -8.15
CA GLU A 51 3.45 22.13 -7.49
C GLU A 51 2.08 21.48 -7.59
N HIS A 52 2.03 20.28 -8.17
CA HIS A 52 0.80 19.53 -8.40
C HIS A 52 0.87 18.14 -7.80
N ARG A 53 0.04 17.87 -6.80
CA ARG A 53 -0.01 16.59 -6.07
C ARG A 53 -1.13 15.72 -6.60
N TYR A 54 -0.85 14.42 -6.70
CA TYR A 54 -1.82 13.45 -7.18
C TYR A 54 -1.59 12.04 -6.63
N LYS A 55 -2.65 11.22 -6.73
CA LYS A 55 -2.65 9.77 -6.49
C LYS A 55 -3.56 9.10 -7.51
N PHE A 56 -3.39 7.79 -7.67
CA PHE A 56 -4.37 6.95 -8.33
C PHE A 56 -5.39 6.43 -7.31
N LEU A 57 -6.67 6.57 -7.62
CA LEU A 57 -7.77 5.94 -6.91
C LEU A 57 -8.23 4.72 -7.71
N ILE A 58 -7.85 3.53 -7.25
CA ILE A 58 -8.13 2.25 -7.88
C ILE A 58 -9.39 1.64 -7.26
N ASN A 59 -10.31 1.17 -8.10
CA ASN A 59 -11.59 0.55 -7.71
C ASN A 59 -12.40 1.39 -6.72
N GLY A 60 -12.24 2.72 -6.77
CA GLY A 60 -12.96 3.69 -5.94
C GLY A 60 -12.53 3.77 -4.47
N ASN A 61 -11.56 2.97 -4.01
CA ASN A 61 -11.19 2.93 -2.59
C ASN A 61 -9.69 2.78 -2.29
N LEU A 62 -8.91 2.19 -3.19
CA LEU A 62 -7.46 2.03 -3.00
C LEU A 62 -6.74 3.26 -3.55
N LYS A 63 -6.29 4.16 -2.67
CA LYS A 63 -5.38 5.26 -3.04
C LYS A 63 -3.95 4.73 -3.09
N LEU A 64 -3.24 4.93 -4.20
CA LEU A 64 -1.80 4.65 -4.32
C LEU A 64 -1.11 5.84 -4.97
N ASN A 65 0.15 6.04 -4.60
CA ASN A 65 1.05 6.90 -5.36
C ASN A 65 1.29 6.29 -6.76
N ASP A 66 1.67 7.14 -7.71
CA ASP A 66 2.25 6.70 -8.98
C ASP A 66 3.69 6.23 -8.72
N PRO A 67 4.02 4.93 -8.90
CA PRO A 67 5.37 4.41 -8.70
C PRO A 67 6.40 4.99 -9.68
N MET A 68 5.95 5.59 -10.78
CA MET A 68 6.79 6.27 -11.77
C MET A 68 6.93 7.77 -11.49
N ALA A 69 6.33 8.28 -10.40
CA ALA A 69 6.50 9.67 -10.02
C ALA A 69 7.96 9.97 -9.70
N ASN A 70 8.40 11.17 -10.10
CA ASN A 70 9.79 11.58 -9.94
C ASN A 70 10.10 12.03 -8.50
N ILE A 71 9.10 12.52 -7.77
CA ILE A 71 9.22 12.95 -6.39
C ILE A 71 7.91 12.72 -5.65
N TYR A 72 8.02 12.41 -4.36
CA TYR A 72 6.91 12.32 -3.42
C TYR A 72 7.06 13.43 -2.37
N LEU A 73 6.01 14.20 -2.14
CA LEU A 73 6.02 15.28 -1.14
C LEU A 73 4.85 15.13 -0.16
N PRO A 74 5.08 15.38 1.14
CA PRO A 74 4.01 15.32 2.12
C PRO A 74 3.06 16.51 1.98
N ASP A 75 1.79 16.27 2.26
CA ASP A 75 0.84 17.34 2.53
C ASP A 75 0.92 17.83 3.98
N GLU A 76 0.01 18.72 4.34
CA GLU A 76 -0.11 19.29 5.68
C GLU A 76 -0.45 18.28 6.79
N ASN A 77 -0.98 17.10 6.41
CA ASN A 77 -1.28 15.98 7.30
C ASN A 77 -0.20 14.89 7.25
N GLU A 78 0.95 15.18 6.64
CA GLU A 78 2.05 14.24 6.41
C GLU A 78 1.69 13.07 5.48
N GLU A 79 0.55 13.09 4.77
CA GLU A 79 0.26 12.10 3.74
C GLU A 79 1.18 12.38 2.54
N LEU A 80 1.93 11.37 2.09
CA LEU A 80 2.80 11.51 0.93
C LEU A 80 2.02 11.36 -0.37
N TRP A 81 2.26 12.27 -1.31
CA TRP A 81 1.64 12.31 -2.63
C TRP A 81 2.69 12.26 -3.74
N SER A 82 2.40 11.61 -4.86
CA SER A 82 3.14 11.81 -6.09
C SER A 82 3.01 13.26 -6.52
N THR A 83 4.14 13.89 -6.88
CA THR A 83 4.15 15.32 -7.19
C THR A 83 4.80 15.60 -8.55
N ILE A 84 4.17 16.50 -9.30
CA ILE A 84 4.67 17.09 -10.54
C ILE A 84 5.02 18.55 -10.25
N MET A 85 6.23 18.96 -10.59
CA MET A 85 6.68 20.34 -10.48
C MET A 85 6.84 20.92 -11.88
N ILE A 86 6.16 22.02 -12.18
CA ILE A 86 6.24 22.74 -13.46
C ILE A 86 6.67 24.17 -13.19
N ASN A 87 7.74 24.63 -13.84
CA ASN A 87 8.23 26.01 -13.68
C ASN A 87 7.38 27.02 -14.48
N ASP A 88 7.65 28.30 -14.26
CA ASP A 88 7.00 29.44 -14.95
C ASP A 88 7.18 29.44 -16.48
N LYS A 89 8.15 28.68 -17.00
CA LYS A 89 8.38 28.45 -18.44
C LYS A 89 7.64 27.24 -18.98
N ASN A 90 6.75 26.62 -18.18
CA ASN A 90 5.96 25.45 -18.55
C ASN A 90 6.83 24.19 -18.78
N GLU A 91 7.98 24.10 -18.09
CA GLU A 91 8.90 22.95 -18.13
C GLU A 91 8.75 22.12 -16.86
N ARG A 92 8.64 20.79 -17.00
CA ARG A 92 8.63 19.86 -15.87
C ARG A 92 10.03 19.78 -15.25
N LEU A 93 10.10 19.96 -13.94
CA LEU A 93 11.33 19.78 -13.17
C LEU A 93 11.50 18.30 -12.81
N TYR A 94 12.76 17.86 -12.79
CA TYR A 94 13.14 16.49 -12.48
C TYR A 94 14.22 16.45 -11.40
N ASN A 95 13.98 15.64 -10.39
CA ASN A 95 14.95 15.19 -9.41
C ASN A 95 15.69 13.96 -9.96
N ASN A 96 17.02 14.02 -10.00
CA ASN A 96 17.85 12.93 -10.50
C ASN A 96 18.34 11.99 -9.38
N ALA A 97 17.90 12.20 -8.14
CA ALA A 97 18.21 11.31 -7.03
C ALA A 97 17.53 9.95 -7.24
N GLN A 98 18.27 8.87 -7.00
CA GLN A 98 17.74 7.51 -6.98
C GLN A 98 17.56 7.09 -5.53
N TYR A 99 16.30 6.84 -5.16
CA TYR A 99 15.92 6.37 -3.84
C TYR A 99 15.81 4.85 -3.84
N THR A 100 16.17 4.24 -2.71
CA THR A 100 16.28 2.80 -2.55
C THR A 100 15.60 2.37 -1.28
N VAL A 101 15.05 1.16 -1.29
CA VAL A 101 14.44 0.51 -0.14
C VAL A 101 14.58 -0.99 -0.33
N HIS A 102 14.95 -1.70 0.73
CA HIS A 102 15.06 -3.15 0.73
C HIS A 102 14.29 -3.73 1.91
N ILE A 103 13.52 -4.79 1.66
CA ILE A 103 12.85 -5.54 2.73
C ILE A 103 13.79 -6.64 3.18
N ASP A 104 14.33 -6.49 4.39
CA ASP A 104 15.21 -7.49 5.00
C ASP A 104 14.41 -8.64 5.61
N LYS A 105 13.31 -8.32 6.30
CA LYS A 105 12.47 -9.31 6.97
C LYS A 105 10.99 -8.95 6.96
N TYR A 106 10.17 -9.98 6.91
CA TYR A 106 8.73 -9.86 6.97
C TYR A 106 8.09 -11.03 7.75
N ASN A 107 7.10 -10.72 8.59
CA ASN A 107 6.35 -11.71 9.37
C ASN A 107 4.87 -11.33 9.56
N ILE A 108 4.00 -12.35 9.68
CA ILE A 108 2.62 -12.22 10.18
C ILE A 108 2.51 -12.86 11.56
N THR A 109 1.99 -12.15 12.55
CA THR A 109 1.80 -12.60 13.93
C THR A 109 0.45 -12.13 14.48
N SER A 110 0.11 -12.49 15.73
CA SER A 110 -1.02 -11.92 16.47
C SER A 110 -0.63 -10.87 17.51
N VAL A 111 0.66 -10.55 17.62
CA VAL A 111 1.19 -9.65 18.65
C VAL A 111 2.17 -8.66 18.07
N ILE A 112 2.13 -7.43 18.58
CA ILE A 112 3.16 -6.42 18.30
C ILE A 112 4.28 -6.67 19.30
N ASN A 113 5.41 -7.17 18.81
CA ASN A 113 6.61 -7.35 19.62
C ASN A 113 7.87 -7.13 18.78
N ASP A 114 8.99 -6.96 19.50
CA ASP A 114 10.31 -6.76 18.92
C ASP A 114 11.13 -8.05 18.74
N ASP A 115 10.52 -9.21 19.01
CA ASP A 115 11.22 -10.49 18.98
C ASP A 115 11.72 -10.83 17.57
N LEU A 116 13.02 -10.98 17.43
CA LEU A 116 13.69 -11.33 16.18
C LEU A 116 13.25 -12.71 15.65
N ASN A 117 12.78 -13.62 16.52
CA ASN A 117 12.41 -15.00 16.18
C ASN A 117 10.89 -15.23 16.08
N ALA A 118 10.12 -14.18 15.81
CA ALA A 118 8.68 -14.28 15.63
C ALA A 118 8.29 -15.42 14.66
N ILE A 119 7.52 -16.38 15.16
CA ILE A 119 6.98 -17.49 14.37
C ILE A 119 5.78 -16.98 13.58
N ASN A 120 5.79 -17.19 12.27
CA ASN A 120 4.67 -16.81 11.41
C ASN A 120 3.39 -17.56 11.82
N LYS A 121 2.35 -16.81 12.16
CA LYS A 121 1.01 -17.31 12.39
C LYS A 121 0.18 -17.09 11.13
N LYS A 122 -0.36 -18.18 10.59
CA LYS A 122 -1.17 -18.17 9.36
C LYS A 122 -2.64 -18.50 9.60
N ASN A 123 -2.99 -18.97 10.80
CA ASN A 123 -4.36 -19.27 11.18
C ASN A 123 -4.70 -18.49 12.44
N PHE A 124 -5.72 -17.66 12.34
CA PHE A 124 -6.20 -16.80 13.41
C PHE A 124 -7.62 -17.20 13.78
N ASN A 125 -7.86 -17.19 15.08
CA ASN A 125 -9.17 -17.40 15.65
C ASN A 125 -9.77 -16.06 16.03
N ILE A 126 -10.93 -15.70 15.49
CA ILE A 126 -11.56 -14.39 15.70
C ILE A 126 -11.90 -14.11 17.19
N PHE A 127 -12.15 -15.17 17.97
CA PHE A 127 -12.48 -15.04 19.39
C PHE A 127 -11.24 -14.99 20.27
N LEU A 128 -10.16 -15.70 19.91
CA LEU A 128 -8.96 -15.80 20.74
C LEU A 128 -7.89 -14.77 20.38
N ASP A 129 -7.73 -14.45 19.11
CA ASP A 129 -6.75 -13.48 18.65
C ASP A 129 -7.35 -12.07 18.67
N GLU A 130 -6.56 -11.10 19.12
CA GLU A 130 -6.98 -9.69 19.18
C GLU A 130 -6.74 -8.95 17.86
N LYS A 131 -5.73 -9.37 17.09
CA LYS A 131 -5.31 -8.70 15.88
C LYS A 131 -4.53 -9.63 14.95
N VAL A 132 -4.51 -9.28 13.68
CA VAL A 132 -3.54 -9.78 12.70
C VAL A 132 -2.51 -8.69 12.51
N VAL A 133 -1.23 -8.99 12.73
CA VAL A 133 -0.13 -8.02 12.68
C VAL A 133 0.84 -8.44 11.60
N THR A 134 1.22 -7.51 10.74
CA THR A 134 2.31 -7.68 9.78
C THR A 134 3.45 -6.76 10.17
N ARG A 135 4.65 -7.33 10.30
CA ARG A 135 5.88 -6.59 10.61
C ARG A 135 6.81 -6.63 9.41
N PHE A 136 7.37 -5.48 9.05
CA PHE A 136 8.39 -5.34 8.02
C PHE A 136 9.63 -4.67 8.62
N ASP A 137 10.80 -5.22 8.31
CA ASP A 137 12.10 -4.64 8.63
C ASP A 137 12.73 -4.17 7.32
N PHE A 138 12.97 -2.87 7.20
CA PHE A 138 13.50 -2.22 5.99
C PHE A 138 14.98 -1.83 6.17
N THR A 139 15.78 -2.03 5.13
CA THR A 139 17.20 -1.66 5.05
C THR A 139 17.46 -0.86 3.78
N ASN A 140 18.64 -0.24 3.68
CA ASN A 140 19.05 0.57 2.52
C ASN A 140 18.04 1.65 2.13
N VAL A 141 17.34 2.21 3.11
CA VAL A 141 16.31 3.24 2.91
C VAL A 141 16.99 4.58 2.64
N THR A 142 16.80 5.12 1.45
CA THR A 142 17.28 6.45 1.06
C THR A 142 16.13 7.30 0.55
N GLY A 143 16.02 8.55 1.01
CA GLY A 143 14.86 9.38 0.69
C GLY A 143 13.64 9.07 1.55
N LEU A 144 12.48 9.42 1.02
CA LEU A 144 11.19 9.35 1.69
C LEU A 144 10.24 8.50 0.85
N HIS A 145 9.67 7.47 1.48
CA HIS A 145 8.79 6.50 0.84
C HIS A 145 7.46 6.38 1.56
N THR A 146 6.41 5.99 0.84
CA THR A 146 5.14 5.55 1.42
C THR A 146 5.11 4.03 1.47
N VAL A 147 4.82 3.45 2.63
CA VAL A 147 4.54 2.03 2.78
C VAL A 147 3.04 1.85 2.99
N THR A 148 2.38 1.23 2.02
CA THR A 148 0.94 0.96 2.04
C THR A 148 0.69 -0.53 2.23
N VAL A 149 -0.09 -0.89 3.26
CA VAL A 149 -0.59 -2.25 3.44
C VAL A 149 -2.09 -2.28 3.19
N ALA A 150 -2.51 -3.06 2.19
CA ALA A 150 -3.90 -3.27 1.82
C ALA A 150 -4.34 -4.68 2.21
N TRP A 151 -5.48 -4.78 2.89
CA TRP A 151 -6.05 -6.03 3.39
C TRP A 151 -7.30 -6.36 2.60
N TYR A 152 -7.40 -7.58 2.08
CA TYR A 152 -8.49 -8.01 1.23
C TYR A 152 -9.25 -9.18 1.87
N THR A 153 -10.57 -9.09 1.82
CA THR A 153 -11.46 -10.16 2.30
C THR A 153 -11.30 -11.43 1.45
N PRO A 154 -11.82 -12.58 1.89
CA PRO A 154 -11.82 -13.81 1.10
C PRO A 154 -12.57 -13.72 -0.24
N LYS A 155 -13.41 -12.69 -0.42
CA LYS A 155 -14.08 -12.38 -1.68
C LYS A 155 -13.28 -11.48 -2.61
N GLY A 156 -12.11 -11.00 -2.17
CA GLY A 156 -11.26 -10.07 -2.92
C GLY A 156 -11.65 -8.60 -2.78
N GLU A 157 -12.52 -8.26 -1.83
CA GLU A 157 -12.91 -6.86 -1.55
C GLU A 157 -11.83 -6.20 -0.68
N LEU A 158 -11.46 -4.96 -0.98
CA LEU A 158 -10.58 -4.18 -0.11
C LEU A 158 -11.30 -3.92 1.22
N PHE A 159 -10.73 -4.39 2.31
CA PHE A 159 -11.28 -4.26 3.66
C PHE A 159 -10.75 -3.02 4.38
N GLN A 160 -9.42 -2.83 4.37
CA GLN A 160 -8.78 -1.67 4.94
C GLN A 160 -7.43 -1.41 4.24
N THR A 161 -6.95 -0.17 4.36
CA THR A 161 -5.60 0.25 3.97
C THR A 161 -4.94 1.00 5.11
N THR A 162 -3.62 0.95 5.17
CA THR A 162 -2.84 1.75 6.10
C THR A 162 -1.58 2.23 5.39
N ASP A 163 -1.35 3.54 5.43
CA ASP A 163 -0.19 4.20 4.84
C ASP A 163 0.67 4.73 5.98
N ASN A 164 1.98 4.43 5.94
CA ASN A 164 2.95 5.02 6.85
C ASN A 164 4.18 5.49 6.06
N ASN A 165 4.77 6.61 6.49
CA ASN A 165 5.98 7.14 5.89
C ASN A 165 7.22 6.36 6.35
N LEU A 166 8.11 6.03 5.41
CA LEU A 166 9.38 5.33 5.64
C LEU A 166 10.54 6.22 5.19
N PHE A 167 11.42 6.55 6.13
CA PHE A 167 12.64 7.32 5.89
C PHE A 167 13.68 6.98 6.96
N LYS A 168 14.97 7.12 6.66
CA LYS A 168 16.06 6.88 7.62
C LYS A 168 16.12 8.03 8.65
N PRO A 169 15.83 7.79 9.94
CA PRO A 169 15.75 8.86 10.94
C PRO A 169 17.12 9.29 11.50
N SER A 170 18.14 8.43 11.39
CA SER A 170 19.51 8.69 11.86
C SER A 170 20.52 7.89 11.03
N GLU A 171 21.80 8.23 11.11
CA GLU A 171 22.89 7.53 10.40
C GLU A 171 23.11 6.07 10.83
N GLU A 172 22.41 5.57 11.86
CA GLU A 172 22.54 4.18 12.31
C GLU A 172 22.09 3.18 11.22
N ASP A 173 22.90 2.15 10.97
CA ASP A 173 22.59 1.07 10.01
C ASP A 173 21.68 -0.03 10.59
N LYS A 174 20.73 0.36 11.45
CA LYS A 174 19.73 -0.58 11.96
C LYS A 174 18.53 -0.63 11.01
N PRO A 175 17.91 -1.82 10.83
CA PRO A 175 16.67 -1.92 10.08
C PRO A 175 15.57 -1.04 10.68
N ILE A 176 14.80 -0.38 9.82
CA ILE A 176 13.63 0.39 10.22
C ILE A 176 12.45 -0.57 10.29
N ARG A 177 11.86 -0.71 11.47
CA ARG A 177 10.78 -1.65 11.72
C ARG A 177 9.43 -0.95 11.69
N MET A 178 8.48 -1.52 10.96
CA MET A 178 7.11 -1.03 10.88
C MET A 178 6.12 -2.16 11.15
N TRP A 179 5.05 -1.84 11.87
CA TRP A 179 3.93 -2.75 12.11
C TRP A 179 2.67 -2.16 11.51
N PHE A 180 1.90 -3.04 10.88
CA PHE A 180 0.55 -2.76 10.40
C PHE A 180 -0.35 -3.84 10.97
N TRP A 181 -1.59 -3.50 11.27
CA TRP A 181 -2.49 -4.48 11.88
C TRP A 181 -3.94 -4.31 11.47
N MET A 182 -4.66 -5.42 11.55
CA MET A 182 -6.10 -5.48 11.54
C MET A 182 -6.57 -5.84 12.94
N ASP A 183 -7.30 -4.94 13.59
CA ASP A 183 -7.94 -5.20 14.88
C ASP A 183 -9.11 -6.17 14.68
N LEU A 184 -9.14 -7.30 15.38
CA LEU A 184 -10.20 -8.31 15.31
C LEU A 184 -11.27 -8.11 16.41
N LYS A 185 -11.06 -7.19 17.35
CA LYS A 185 -11.99 -6.86 18.45
C LYS A 185 -12.83 -5.64 18.20
N ASN A 186 -12.64 -4.96 17.07
CA ASN A 186 -13.51 -3.85 16.70
C ASN A 186 -14.91 -4.37 16.30
N ASN A 187 -15.87 -4.13 17.20
CA ASN A 187 -17.26 -4.59 17.10
C ASN A 187 -18.10 -3.90 16.00
N THR A 188 -17.57 -2.87 15.35
CA THR A 188 -18.27 -2.17 14.26
C THR A 188 -18.06 -2.83 12.89
N GLN A 189 -17.03 -3.67 12.77
CA GLN A 189 -16.66 -4.33 11.52
C GLN A 189 -17.01 -5.82 11.55
N LYS A 190 -17.32 -6.38 10.37
CA LYS A 190 -17.54 -7.82 10.20
C LYS A 190 -16.32 -8.44 9.55
N TYR A 191 -15.79 -9.49 10.14
CA TYR A 191 -14.63 -10.22 9.62
C TYR A 191 -15.10 -11.55 9.01
N PRO A 192 -15.34 -11.61 7.69
CA PRO A 192 -15.68 -12.87 7.03
C PRO A 192 -14.62 -13.93 7.25
N TYR A 193 -15.06 -15.17 7.49
CA TYR A 193 -14.17 -16.33 7.60
C TYR A 193 -13.62 -16.74 6.25
N GLY A 194 -12.43 -17.33 6.27
CA GLY A 194 -11.73 -17.82 5.09
C GLY A 194 -10.34 -17.24 4.93
N THR A 195 -9.82 -17.34 3.72
CA THR A 195 -8.46 -16.91 3.38
C THR A 195 -8.45 -15.45 2.99
N TRP A 196 -7.82 -14.62 3.80
CA TRP A 196 -7.57 -13.22 3.55
C TRP A 196 -6.25 -13.04 2.83
N LYS A 197 -6.14 -11.95 2.07
CA LYS A 197 -4.89 -11.54 1.43
C LYS A 197 -4.42 -10.22 1.99
N ILE A 198 -3.11 -10.06 2.09
CA ILE A 198 -2.46 -8.78 2.30
C ILE A 198 -1.63 -8.45 1.08
N LYS A 199 -1.53 -7.17 0.75
CA LYS A 199 -0.62 -6.67 -0.27
C LYS A 199 0.16 -5.50 0.29
N LEU A 200 1.46 -5.52 0.07
CA LEU A 200 2.36 -4.43 0.39
C LEU A 200 2.71 -3.66 -0.87
N PHE A 201 2.61 -2.34 -0.79
CA PHE A 201 3.08 -1.43 -1.80
C PHE A 201 4.12 -0.47 -1.20
N ILE A 202 5.13 -0.13 -1.97
CA ILE A 202 6.06 0.97 -1.66
C ILE A 202 5.96 1.98 -2.78
N ASP A 203 5.62 3.22 -2.43
CA ASP A 203 5.38 4.31 -3.39
C ASP A 203 4.34 3.97 -4.48
N GLY A 204 3.42 3.05 -4.18
CA GLY A 204 2.43 2.54 -5.12
C GLY A 204 2.89 1.34 -5.96
N GLU A 205 4.17 1.00 -5.94
CA GLU A 205 4.70 -0.21 -6.57
C GLU A 205 4.36 -1.42 -5.73
N PHE A 206 3.85 -2.49 -6.35
CA PHE A 206 3.56 -3.74 -5.64
C PHE A 206 4.84 -4.48 -5.28
N ILE A 207 4.97 -4.86 -4.01
CA ILE A 207 6.18 -5.53 -3.52
C ILE A 207 5.92 -7.00 -3.21
N LEU A 208 4.85 -7.30 -2.46
CA LEU A 208 4.51 -8.67 -2.11
C LEU A 208 3.03 -8.84 -1.79
N GLU A 209 2.58 -10.09 -1.94
CA GLU A 209 1.29 -10.58 -1.46
C GLU A 209 1.55 -11.75 -0.49
N ASP A 210 0.75 -11.82 0.58
CA ASP A 210 0.70 -12.99 1.45
C ASP A 210 -0.74 -13.22 1.91
N GLN A 211 -1.00 -14.36 2.54
CA GLN A 211 -2.31 -14.78 2.98
C GLN A 211 -2.31 -15.30 4.41
N PHE A 212 -3.48 -15.22 5.05
CA PHE A 212 -3.77 -15.84 6.33
C PHE A 212 -5.23 -16.28 6.38
N ASN A 213 -5.56 -17.20 7.27
CA ASN A 213 -6.92 -17.70 7.47
C ASN A 213 -7.53 -17.12 8.74
N LEU A 214 -8.76 -16.63 8.65
CA LEU A 214 -9.63 -16.33 9.80
C LEU A 214 -10.67 -17.44 9.96
N SER A 215 -10.81 -17.96 11.17
CA SER A 215 -11.83 -18.96 11.51
C SER A 215 -12.30 -18.84 12.96
N GLU A 216 -13.35 -19.58 13.32
CA GLU A 216 -13.78 -19.78 14.71
C GLU A 216 -13.20 -21.07 15.32
N ALA A 217 -12.69 -21.97 14.48
CA ALA A 217 -12.19 -23.26 14.93
C ALA A 217 -10.91 -23.07 15.73
N ASN A 218 -10.77 -23.82 16.82
CA ASN A 218 -9.49 -23.95 17.47
C ASN A 218 -8.54 -24.65 16.49
N ALA A 219 -7.54 -23.94 15.98
CA ALA A 219 -6.44 -24.56 15.25
C ALA A 219 -5.54 -25.33 16.24
N TYR A 220 -6.08 -26.38 16.87
CA TYR A 220 -5.26 -27.45 17.41
C TYR A 220 -4.79 -28.29 16.22
N SER A 221 -3.61 -28.00 15.68
CA SER A 221 -2.80 -29.09 15.15
C SER A 221 -1.96 -29.61 16.31
N SER A 222 -2.55 -30.45 17.17
CA SER A 222 -1.72 -31.44 17.83
C SER A 222 -1.19 -32.32 16.71
N LYS A 223 0.14 -32.48 16.65
CA LYS A 223 0.78 -33.41 15.72
C LYS A 223 0.07 -34.77 15.78
N GLY A 224 -0.51 -35.20 14.66
CA GLY A 224 -0.76 -36.63 14.42
C GLY A 224 -2.05 -37.00 13.71
N LYS A 225 -2.05 -36.87 12.38
CA LYS A 225 -2.88 -37.60 11.39
C LYS A 225 -4.39 -37.37 11.41
N ILE A 226 -4.84 -36.72 10.34
CA ILE A 226 -6.17 -36.93 9.77
C ILE A 226 -6.06 -38.15 8.85
N LEU A 227 -6.83 -39.20 9.12
CA LEU A 227 -7.13 -40.26 8.14
C LEU A 227 -8.56 -40.00 7.65
N TYR A 228 -8.73 -40.03 6.33
CA TYR A 228 -10.02 -39.93 5.64
C TYR A 228 -10.95 -41.10 6.00
#